data_AF-A0A0G1UMB8-F1
#
_entry.id   AF-A0A0G1UMB8-F1
#
_cell.length_a   1.000
_cell.length_b   1.000
_cell.length_c   1.000
_cell.angle_alpha   90.00
_cell.angle_beta   90.00
_cell.angle_gamma   90.00
#
_symmetry.space_group_name_H-M   'P 1'
#
loop_
_entity.id
_entity.type
_entity.pdbx_description
1 polymer ?
#
loop_
_entity_poly.entity_id
_entity_poly.type
_entity_poly.pdbx_seq_one_letter_code
_entity_poly.pdbx_strand_id
1 'polypeptide(L)'
;MVEIIPKREEQTPPAVNILLVASLVLAAAVAGGFFILKSLQEQKRVSIQNLEQRLLADPSPEQKQLEDEVLGLKQKLGDFKVLADGRRTPLPLFSFLETSVHPAVAFTGLAVDLEKNKILLEGETDTFKHLDEQILLLRSKSEIKNLHLTEIELGDQGRVEFSVDLSMNP
;
A
#
# COMPACT_ATOMS: atom_id res chain seq x y z
N MET A 1 -60.61 42.47 -84.41
CA MET A 1 -59.91 43.33 -83.44
C MET A 1 -59.83 42.55 -82.14
N VAL A 2 -58.63 42.22 -81.68
CA VAL A 2 -58.42 41.51 -80.41
C VAL A 2 -58.06 42.57 -79.38
N GLU A 3 -58.96 42.82 -78.43
CA GLU A 3 -58.71 43.72 -77.31
C GLU A 3 -57.72 43.05 -76.36
N ILE A 4 -56.54 43.67 -76.20
CA ILE A 4 -55.50 43.22 -75.27
C ILE A 4 -55.91 43.73 -73.88
N ILE A 5 -56.37 42.84 -73.02
CA ILE A 5 -56.67 43.13 -71.62
C ILE A 5 -55.34 43.46 -70.92
N PRO A 6 -55.20 44.62 -70.24
CA PRO A 6 -53.96 44.95 -69.55
C PRO A 6 -53.77 44.01 -68.36
N LYS A 7 -52.59 43.39 -68.29
CA LYS A 7 -52.19 42.49 -67.21
C LYS A 7 -52.02 43.31 -65.92
N ARG A 8 -52.89 43.08 -64.94
CA ARG A 8 -52.87 43.71 -63.62
C ARG A 8 -51.58 43.32 -62.91
N GLU A 9 -50.77 44.31 -62.54
CA GLU A 9 -49.60 44.07 -61.70
C GLU A 9 -50.08 43.63 -60.31
N GLU A 10 -49.79 42.37 -59.96
CA GLU A 10 -50.06 41.84 -58.63
C GLU A 10 -49.17 42.58 -57.61
N GLN A 11 -49.77 43.54 -56.90
CA GLN A 11 -49.12 44.17 -55.77
C GLN A 11 -49.04 43.14 -54.64
N THR A 12 -47.83 42.65 -54.37
CA THR A 12 -47.57 41.70 -53.29
C THR A 12 -48.04 42.30 -51.96
N PRO A 13 -48.82 41.59 -51.13
CA PRO A 13 -49.24 42.10 -49.83
C PRO A 13 -48.02 42.48 -48.98
N PRO A 14 -48.06 43.59 -48.22
CA PRO A 14 -46.92 44.03 -47.40
C PRO A 14 -46.47 42.95 -46.40
N ALA A 15 -47.38 42.09 -45.95
CA ALA A 15 -47.09 40.95 -45.09
C ALA A 15 -46.16 39.91 -45.77
N VAL A 16 -46.29 39.70 -47.08
CA VAL A 16 -45.44 38.74 -47.83
C VAL A 16 -44.01 39.28 -47.93
N ASN A 17 -43.84 40.59 -48.12
CA ASN A 17 -42.51 41.20 -48.19
C ASN A 17 -41.79 41.18 -46.83
N ILE A 18 -42.53 41.44 -45.73
CA ILE A 18 -41.99 41.32 -44.36
C ILE A 18 -41.58 39.87 -44.07
N LEU A 19 -42.38 38.90 -44.49
CA LEU A 19 -42.09 37.48 -44.29
C LEU A 19 -40.85 37.02 -45.08
N LEU A 20 -40.66 37.53 -46.31
CA LEU A 20 -39.45 37.27 -47.09
C LEU A 20 -38.20 37.85 -46.42
N VAL A 21 -38.24 39.13 -45.99
CA VAL A 21 -37.11 39.76 -45.29
C VAL A 21 -36.81 39.03 -43.97
N ALA A 22 -37.84 38.68 -43.19
CA ALA A 22 -37.67 37.92 -41.95
C ALA A 22 -37.03 36.54 -42.20
N SER A 23 -37.43 35.85 -43.28
CA SER A 23 -36.83 34.57 -43.66
C SER A 23 -35.37 34.71 -44.09
N LEU A 24 -35.01 35.82 -44.76
CA LEU A 24 -33.66 36.10 -45.22
C LEU A 24 -32.72 36.41 -44.04
N VAL A 25 -33.21 37.21 -43.08
CA VAL A 25 -32.48 37.53 -41.84
C VAL A 25 -32.29 36.26 -40.99
N LEU A 26 -33.32 35.42 -40.88
CA LEU A 26 -33.23 34.15 -40.16
C LEU A 26 -32.21 33.21 -40.81
N ALA A 27 -32.22 33.10 -42.14
CA ALA A 27 -31.25 32.29 -42.87
C ALA A 27 -29.82 32.80 -42.68
N ALA A 28 -29.61 34.12 -42.72
CA ALA A 28 -28.32 34.74 -42.44
C ALA A 28 -27.85 34.49 -41.00
N ALA A 29 -28.75 34.56 -40.02
CA ALA A 29 -28.45 34.28 -38.62
C ALA A 29 -28.05 32.82 -38.39
N VAL A 30 -28.75 31.87 -39.02
CA VAL A 30 -28.42 30.43 -38.95
C VAL A 30 -27.08 30.15 -39.62
N ALA A 31 -26.83 30.72 -40.79
CA ALA A 31 -25.55 30.56 -41.49
C ALA A 31 -24.40 31.15 -40.66
N GLY A 32 -24.55 32.37 -40.13
CA GLY A 32 -23.56 33.01 -39.27
C GLY A 32 -23.30 32.22 -37.98
N GLY A 33 -24.36 31.75 -37.32
CA GLY A 33 -24.25 30.90 -36.14
C GLY A 33 -23.50 29.60 -36.42
N PHE A 34 -23.77 28.95 -37.56
CA PHE A 34 -23.07 27.75 -37.98
C PHE A 34 -21.56 27.99 -38.19
N PHE A 35 -21.17 29.08 -38.85
CA PHE A 35 -19.76 29.41 -39.05
C PHE A 35 -19.01 29.70 -37.74
N ILE A 36 -19.65 30.44 -36.82
CA ILE A 36 -19.07 30.74 -35.50
C ILE A 36 -18.87 29.45 -34.70
N LEU A 37 -19.89 28.61 -34.64
CA LEU A 37 -19.82 27.32 -33.92
C LEU A 37 -18.74 26.41 -34.52
N LYS A 38 -18.63 26.36 -35.85
CA LYS A 38 -17.61 25.58 -36.55
C LYS A 38 -16.19 26.07 -36.22
N SER A 39 -15.96 27.39 -36.24
CA SER A 39 -14.66 27.97 -35.90
C SER A 39 -14.26 27.69 -34.44
N LEU A 40 -15.20 27.77 -33.51
CA LEU A 40 -14.94 27.46 -32.09
C LEU A 40 -14.65 25.97 -31.88
N GLN A 41 -15.30 25.09 -32.65
CA GLN A 41 -15.09 23.65 -32.58
C GLN A 41 -13.71 23.24 -33.12
N GLU A 42 -13.23 23.87 -34.20
CA GLU A 42 -11.88 23.66 -34.71
C GLU A 42 -10.81 24.14 -33.72
N GLN A 43 -10.98 25.31 -33.10
CA GLN A 43 -10.05 25.79 -32.06
C GLN A 43 -9.96 24.85 -30.86
N LYS A 44 -11.11 24.34 -30.38
CA LYS A 44 -11.14 23.38 -29.27
C LYS A 44 -10.45 22.06 -29.64
N ARG A 45 -10.65 21.56 -30.87
CA ARG A 45 -9.96 20.35 -31.36
C ARG A 45 -8.45 20.53 -31.44
N VAL A 46 -7.98 21.67 -31.95
CA VAL A 46 -6.53 21.98 -32.03
C VAL A 46 -5.92 22.10 -30.64
N SER A 47 -6.61 22.71 -29.67
CA SER A 47 -6.13 22.78 -28.29
C SER A 47 -6.05 21.41 -27.63
N ILE A 48 -7.04 20.53 -27.85
CA ILE A 48 -7.01 19.14 -27.33
C ILE A 48 -5.86 18.36 -27.96
N GLN A 49 -5.70 18.43 -29.29
CA GLN A 49 -4.60 17.75 -29.98
C GLN A 49 -3.23 18.25 -29.52
N ASN A 50 -3.07 19.56 -29.30
CA ASN A 50 -1.82 20.12 -28.76
C ASN A 50 -1.57 19.71 -27.31
N LEU A 51 -2.60 19.58 -26.48
CA LEU A 51 -2.46 19.07 -25.11
C LEU A 51 -2.10 17.58 -25.08
N GLU A 52 -2.75 16.77 -25.91
CA GLU A 52 -2.42 15.34 -26.08
C GLU A 52 -1.00 15.17 -26.61
N GLN A 53 -0.58 15.98 -27.58
CA GLN A 53 0.80 15.97 -28.06
C GLN A 53 1.81 16.39 -26.98
N ARG A 54 1.47 17.32 -26.07
CA ARG A 54 2.34 17.68 -24.94
C ARG A 54 2.38 16.62 -23.85
N LEU A 55 1.34 15.82 -23.70
CA LEU A 55 1.31 14.67 -22.78
C LEU A 55 2.07 13.46 -23.35
N LEU A 56 2.08 13.32 -24.69
CA LEU A 56 2.81 12.26 -25.41
C LEU A 56 4.26 12.65 -25.72
N ALA A 57 4.59 13.94 -25.78
CA ALA A 57 5.94 14.44 -25.93
C ALA A 57 6.67 14.32 -24.59
N ASP A 58 7.38 13.20 -24.46
CA ASP A 58 8.43 12.86 -23.49
C ASP A 58 8.32 13.52 -22.09
N PRO A 59 8.03 12.75 -21.02
CA PRO A 59 8.06 13.30 -19.67
C PRO A 59 9.40 14.01 -19.45
N SER A 60 9.35 15.20 -18.85
CA SER A 60 10.55 16.02 -18.69
C SER A 60 11.65 15.19 -18.02
N PRO A 61 12.94 15.46 -18.27
CA PRO A 61 14.03 14.71 -17.65
C PRO A 61 13.90 14.64 -16.12
N GLU A 62 13.34 15.70 -15.51
CA GLU A 62 13.04 15.79 -14.08
C GLU A 62 11.93 14.83 -13.65
N GLN A 63 10.89 14.66 -14.46
CA GLN A 63 9.79 13.72 -14.19
C GLN A 63 10.23 12.26 -14.32
N LYS A 64 11.06 11.93 -15.32
CA LYS A 64 11.64 10.58 -15.44
C LYS A 64 12.59 10.24 -14.29
N GLN A 65 13.44 11.19 -13.88
CA GLN A 65 14.31 11.00 -12.71
C GLN A 65 13.53 10.76 -11.42
N LEU A 66 12.46 11.52 -11.20
CA LEU A 66 11.59 11.34 -10.04
C LEU A 66 10.86 9.99 -10.08
N GLU A 67 10.37 9.58 -11.26
CA GLU A 67 9.74 8.27 -11.45
C GLU A 67 10.70 7.12 -11.15
N ASP A 68 11.93 7.18 -11.68
CA ASP A 68 12.98 6.19 -11.43
C ASP A 68 13.38 6.14 -9.95
N GLU A 69 13.47 7.29 -9.28
CA GLU A 69 13.78 7.36 -7.84
C GLU A 69 12.67 6.73 -7.00
N VAL A 70 11.40 7.05 -7.29
CA VAL A 70 10.25 6.47 -6.59
C VAL A 70 10.14 4.97 -6.83
N LEU A 71 10.39 4.51 -8.06
CA LEU A 71 10.41 3.07 -8.40
C LEU A 71 11.55 2.35 -7.66
N GLY A 72 12.74 2.95 -7.60
CA GLY A 72 13.87 2.42 -6.86
C GLY A 72 13.60 2.34 -5.35
N LEU A 73 12.96 3.36 -4.77
CA LEU A 73 12.54 3.33 -3.36
C LEU A 73 11.47 2.26 -3.10
N LYS A 74 10.51 2.10 -4.00
CA LYS A 74 9.49 1.05 -3.91
C LYS A 74 10.11 -0.35 -3.90
N GLN A 75 11.12 -0.60 -4.74
CA GLN A 75 11.86 -1.87 -4.73
C GLN A 75 12.57 -2.09 -3.40
N LYS A 76 13.34 -1.09 -2.92
CA LYS A 76 14.03 -1.16 -1.62
C LYS A 76 13.07 -1.43 -0.45
N LEU A 77 11.89 -0.79 -0.46
CA LEU A 77 10.85 -1.03 0.54
C LEU A 77 10.25 -2.44 0.42
N GLY A 78 10.10 -2.96 -0.79
CA GLY A 78 9.69 -4.34 -1.04
C GLY A 78 10.69 -5.34 -0.46
N ASP A 79 11.97 -5.17 -0.76
CA ASP A 79 13.05 -6.01 -0.24
C ASP A 79 13.12 -5.96 1.29
N PHE A 80 13.05 -4.75 1.86
CA PHE A 80 12.99 -4.57 3.31
C PHE A 80 11.78 -5.29 3.93
N LYS A 81 10.61 -5.21 3.29
CA LYS A 81 9.41 -5.90 3.77
C LYS A 81 9.61 -7.41 3.82
N VAL A 82 10.23 -8.01 2.79
CA VAL A 82 10.53 -9.45 2.79
C VAL A 82 11.46 -9.83 3.95
N LEU A 83 12.51 -9.04 4.20
CA LEU A 83 13.41 -9.26 5.33
C LEU A 83 12.71 -9.05 6.69
N ALA A 84 11.84 -8.06 6.77
CA ALA A 84 11.09 -7.73 7.98
C ALA A 84 10.03 -8.79 8.30
N ASP A 85 9.30 -9.29 7.31
CA ASP A 85 8.28 -10.33 7.48
C ASP A 85 8.92 -11.70 7.77
N GLY A 86 10.14 -11.95 7.25
CA GLY A 86 10.91 -13.15 7.55
C GLY A 86 11.50 -13.21 8.97
N ARG A 87 11.50 -12.08 9.71
CA ARG A 87 12.09 -12.01 11.04
C ARG A 87 11.16 -12.67 12.08
N ARG A 88 11.56 -13.82 12.61
CA ARG A 88 10.91 -14.35 13.82
C ARG A 88 11.41 -13.55 15.01
N THR A 89 10.53 -12.74 15.60
CA THR A 89 10.90 -11.81 16.67
C THR A 89 11.02 -12.61 17.98
N PRO A 90 12.15 -12.56 18.72
CA PRO A 90 12.32 -13.29 19.98
C PRO A 90 11.60 -12.65 21.17
N LEU A 91 10.96 -11.48 20.99
CA LEU A 91 10.23 -10.77 22.06
C LEU A 91 9.28 -11.66 22.87
N PRO A 92 8.44 -12.52 22.25
CA PRO A 92 7.53 -13.39 23.00
C PRO A 92 8.26 -14.37 23.93
N LEU A 93 9.46 -14.83 23.55
CA LEU A 93 10.28 -15.71 24.38
C LEU A 93 10.80 -14.98 25.62
N PHE A 94 11.31 -13.75 25.46
CA PHE A 94 11.77 -12.96 26.61
C PHE A 94 10.63 -12.63 27.56
N SER A 95 9.46 -12.23 27.06
CA SER A 95 8.27 -12.01 27.90
C SER A 95 7.82 -13.28 28.64
N PHE A 96 7.93 -14.45 28.00
CA PHE A 96 7.67 -15.73 28.66
C PHE A 96 8.66 -15.99 29.79
N LEU A 97 9.96 -15.80 29.56
CA LEU A 97 11.00 -16.01 30.57
C LEU A 97 10.84 -15.05 31.75
N GLU A 98 10.60 -13.76 31.51
CA GLU A 98 10.39 -12.75 32.55
C GLU A 98 9.28 -13.12 33.54
N THR A 99 8.24 -13.83 33.09
CA THR A 99 7.11 -14.28 33.92
C THR A 99 7.24 -15.71 34.44
N SER A 100 8.34 -16.39 34.09
CA SER A 100 8.54 -17.81 34.36
C SER A 100 9.88 -18.12 35.04
N VAL A 101 10.60 -17.11 35.52
CA VAL A 101 11.84 -17.26 36.30
C VAL A 101 11.52 -17.24 37.80
N HIS A 102 12.09 -18.20 38.53
CA HIS A 102 12.05 -18.26 39.98
C HIS A 102 12.98 -17.18 40.57
N PRO A 103 12.59 -16.43 41.62
CA PRO A 103 13.39 -15.31 42.13
C PRO A 103 14.82 -15.65 42.58
N ALA A 104 15.06 -16.91 42.93
CA ALA A 104 16.37 -17.42 43.35
C ALA A 104 17.13 -18.16 42.22
N VAL A 105 16.72 -17.98 40.97
CA VAL A 105 17.36 -18.56 39.79
C VAL A 105 17.77 -17.45 38.84
N ALA A 106 18.99 -17.53 38.33
CA ALA A 106 19.49 -16.64 37.29
C ALA A 106 19.82 -17.46 36.03
N PHE A 107 19.30 -17.06 34.88
CA PHE A 107 19.76 -17.60 33.61
C PHE A 107 21.01 -16.87 33.14
N THR A 108 22.05 -17.64 32.82
CA THR A 108 23.37 -17.18 32.38
C THR A 108 23.55 -17.35 30.87
N GLY A 109 22.80 -18.26 30.24
CA GLY A 109 22.87 -18.54 28.82
C GLY A 109 21.50 -18.84 28.19
N LEU A 110 21.35 -18.44 26.93
CA LEU A 110 20.18 -18.71 26.10
C LEU A 110 20.64 -18.99 24.67
N ALA A 111 20.33 -20.18 24.15
CA ALA A 111 20.48 -20.51 22.75
C ALA A 111 19.14 -20.95 22.15
N VAL A 112 18.77 -20.35 21.02
CA VAL A 112 17.48 -20.59 20.35
C VAL A 112 17.71 -21.09 18.94
N ASP A 113 17.22 -22.28 18.65
CA ASP A 113 17.12 -22.84 17.30
C ASP A 113 15.67 -22.69 16.82
N LEU A 114 15.42 -21.64 16.04
CA LEU A 114 14.11 -21.32 15.49
C LEU A 114 13.64 -22.32 14.43
N GLU A 115 14.56 -23.03 13.76
CA GLU A 115 14.19 -24.04 12.75
C GLU A 115 13.68 -25.31 13.42
N LYS A 116 14.34 -25.72 14.50
CA LYS A 116 13.98 -26.93 15.26
C LYS A 116 13.00 -26.66 16.40
N ASN A 117 12.64 -25.40 16.64
CA ASN A 117 11.84 -24.95 17.77
C ASN A 117 12.37 -25.49 19.11
N LYS A 118 13.70 -25.36 19.29
CA LYS A 118 14.42 -25.79 20.49
C LYS A 118 15.06 -24.59 21.15
N ILE A 119 15.01 -24.58 22.48
CA ILE A 119 15.59 -23.55 23.32
C ILE A 119 16.44 -24.26 24.37
N LEU A 120 17.70 -23.87 24.47
CA LEU A 120 18.60 -24.27 25.54
C LEU A 120 18.73 -23.09 26.50
N LEU A 121 18.40 -23.32 27.77
CA LEU A 121 18.61 -22.38 28.86
C LEU A 121 19.69 -22.90 29.78
N GLU A 122 20.66 -22.04 30.09
CA GLU A 122 21.70 -22.30 31.08
C GLU A 122 21.48 -21.34 32.24
N GLY A 123 21.63 -21.82 33.47
CA GLY A 123 21.41 -21.01 34.64
C GLY A 123 22.09 -21.52 35.90
N GLU A 124 22.02 -20.70 36.93
CA GLU A 124 22.61 -20.95 38.23
C GLU A 124 21.63 -20.66 39.37
N THR A 125 21.79 -21.38 40.48
CA THR A 125 21.03 -21.15 41.71
C THR A 125 21.80 -21.60 42.95
N ASP A 126 21.42 -21.10 44.12
CA ASP A 126 22.10 -21.43 45.38
C ASP A 126 21.84 -22.87 45.85
N THR A 127 20.71 -23.47 45.48
CA THR A 127 20.34 -24.81 45.98
C THR A 127 19.57 -25.63 44.94
N PHE A 128 19.72 -26.96 45.01
CA PHE A 128 18.92 -27.90 44.20
C PHE A 128 17.42 -27.76 44.42
N LYS A 129 17.00 -27.25 45.58
CA LYS A 129 15.58 -26.99 45.87
C LYS A 129 15.01 -25.89 44.96
N HIS A 130 15.74 -24.78 44.81
CA HIS A 130 15.33 -23.70 43.92
C HIS A 130 15.33 -24.14 42.45
N LEU A 131 16.25 -25.02 42.05
CA LEU A 131 16.23 -25.66 40.74
C LEU A 131 14.94 -26.47 40.55
N ASP A 132 14.59 -27.34 41.50
CA ASP A 132 13.37 -28.14 41.41
C ASP A 132 12.10 -27.27 41.30
N GLU A 133 12.01 -26.22 42.12
CA GLU A 133 10.93 -25.21 42.06
C GLU A 133 10.85 -24.53 40.68
N GLN A 134 11.99 -24.17 40.09
CA GLN A 134 12.05 -23.60 38.74
C GLN A 134 11.61 -24.59 37.65
N ILE A 135 12.01 -25.86 37.74
CA ILE A 135 11.59 -26.89 36.79
C ILE A 135 10.09 -27.14 36.89
N LEU A 136 9.54 -27.19 38.12
CA LEU A 136 8.09 -27.31 38.35
C LEU A 136 7.33 -26.11 37.76
N LEU A 137 7.84 -24.90 37.95
CA LEU A 137 7.24 -23.69 37.40
C LEU A 137 7.18 -23.79 35.87
N LEU A 138 8.27 -24.14 35.20
CA LEU A 138 8.29 -24.29 33.74
C LEU A 138 7.37 -25.41 33.26
N ARG A 139 7.35 -26.58 33.94
CA ARG A 139 6.44 -27.69 33.60
C ARG A 139 4.96 -27.34 33.75
N SER A 140 4.62 -26.37 34.61
CA SER A 140 3.24 -25.93 34.81
C SER A 140 2.71 -25.02 33.70
N LYS A 141 3.59 -24.47 32.85
CA LYS A 141 3.22 -23.55 31.76
C LYS A 141 2.68 -24.32 30.57
N SER A 142 1.52 -23.93 30.06
CA SER A 142 0.88 -24.57 28.90
C SER A 142 1.62 -24.30 27.59
N GLU A 143 2.46 -23.28 27.57
CA GLU A 143 3.32 -22.89 26.44
C GLU A 143 4.47 -23.86 26.24
N ILE A 144 4.87 -24.61 27.28
CA ILE A 144 5.96 -25.59 27.20
C ILE A 144 5.41 -26.95 26.81
N LYS A 145 5.95 -27.50 25.71
CA LYS A 145 5.59 -28.83 25.20
C LYS A 145 6.46 -29.92 25.82
N ASN A 146 7.77 -29.73 25.76
CA ASN A 146 8.75 -30.65 26.36
C ASN A 146 9.78 -29.86 27.15
N LEU A 147 10.23 -30.45 28.25
CA LEU A 147 11.28 -29.94 29.11
C LEU A 147 12.16 -31.09 29.59
N HIS A 148 13.46 -30.97 29.32
CA HIS A 148 14.51 -31.91 29.71
C HIS A 148 15.65 -31.15 30.38
N LEU A 149 15.91 -31.52 31.64
CA LEU A 149 17.12 -31.10 32.34
C LEU A 149 18.27 -31.96 31.82
N THR A 150 19.22 -31.33 31.12
CA THR A 150 20.30 -32.02 30.41
C THR A 150 21.57 -32.11 31.26
N GLU A 151 21.84 -31.09 32.06
CA GLU A 151 23.04 -31.00 32.88
C GLU A 151 22.72 -30.38 34.23
N ILE A 152 23.39 -30.90 35.26
CA ILE A 152 23.38 -30.33 36.60
C ILE A 152 24.76 -30.57 37.19
N GLU A 153 25.42 -29.50 37.61
CA GLU A 153 26.71 -29.58 38.25
C GLU A 153 26.83 -28.60 39.42
N LEU A 154 27.79 -28.86 40.29
CA LEU A 154 28.13 -27.94 41.37
C LEU A 154 29.26 -27.04 40.85
N GLY A 155 28.90 -25.82 40.51
CA GLY A 155 29.80 -24.82 39.96
C GLY A 155 30.70 -24.18 41.01
N ASP A 156 31.44 -23.18 40.55
CA ASP A 156 32.35 -22.44 41.40
C ASP A 156 31.58 -21.69 42.50
N GLN A 157 32.13 -21.67 43.71
CA GLN A 157 31.50 -21.11 44.91
C GLN A 157 30.28 -21.89 45.47
N GLY A 158 30.08 -23.15 45.02
CA GLY A 158 29.08 -24.04 45.60
C GLY A 158 27.65 -23.77 45.13
N ARG A 159 27.49 -23.03 44.02
CA ARG A 159 26.20 -22.83 43.35
C ARG A 159 25.90 -24.03 42.45
N VAL A 160 24.62 -24.28 42.21
CA VAL A 160 24.15 -25.31 41.30
C VAL A 160 24.00 -24.68 39.92
N GLU A 161 24.79 -25.14 38.97
CA GLU A 161 24.71 -24.78 37.56
C GLU A 161 23.91 -25.85 36.82
N PHE A 162 23.07 -25.44 35.88
CA PHE A 162 22.15 -26.34 35.20
C PHE A 162 21.85 -25.91 33.77
N SER A 163 21.53 -26.90 32.94
CA SER A 163 21.14 -26.72 31.54
C SER A 163 19.80 -27.40 31.28
N VAL A 164 18.88 -26.68 30.64
CA VAL A 164 17.53 -27.16 30.32
C VAL A 164 17.25 -26.99 28.84
N ASP A 165 16.97 -28.10 28.18
CA ASP A 165 16.39 -28.14 26.84
C ASP A 165 14.87 -28.06 26.93
N LEU A 166 14.27 -27.10 26.22
CA LEU A 166 12.83 -26.94 26.13
C LEU A 166 12.37 -26.72 24.69
N SER A 167 11.09 -27.05 24.46
CA SER A 167 10.40 -26.78 23.20
C SER A 167 9.04 -26.19 23.52
N MET A 168 8.68 -25.11 22.81
CA MET A 168 7.40 -24.42 23.01
C MET A 168 6.35 -24.94 22.03
N ASN A 169 5.07 -24.83 22.40
CA ASN A 169 3.99 -25.03 21.45
C ASN A 169 4.02 -23.89 20.39
N PRO A 170 3.89 -24.22 19.09
CA PRO A 170 3.86 -23.21 18.03
C PRO A 170 2.64 -22.30 18.10
#